data_AF-A0A972CZA7-F1
#
_entry.id   AF-A0A972CZA7-F1
#
_cell.length_a   1.000
_cell.length_b   1.000
_cell.length_c   1.000
_cell.angle_alpha   90.00
_cell.angle_beta   90.00
_cell.angle_gamma   90.00
#
_symmetry.space_group_name_H-M   'P 1'
#
loop_
_entity.id
_entity.type
_entity.pdbx_description
1 polymer ?
#
loop_
_entity_poly.entity_id
_entity_poly.type
_entity_poly.pdbx_seq_one_letter_code
_entity_poly.pdbx_strand_id
1 'polypeptide(L)' 'MKLTIREMTLVAMFAALTSIGAFISIPIGEVPITLQTLFVLLSGLILGPKLGALSQLIYLILG' A
#
# COMPACT_ATOMS: atom_id res chain seq x y z
N MET A 1 -19.70 6.32 0.90
CA MET A 1 -19.24 5.51 -0.25
C MET A 1 -19.65 4.08 0.01
N LYS A 2 -20.42 3.43 -0.87
CA LYS A 2 -20.68 1.99 -0.74
C LYS A 2 -19.50 1.27 -1.38
N LEU A 3 -18.77 0.48 -0.59
CA LEU A 3 -17.68 -0.36 -1.07
C LEU A 3 -18.27 -1.69 -1.58
N THR A 4 -17.87 -2.07 -2.77
CA THR A 4 -18.12 -3.41 -3.30
C THR A 4 -17.10 -4.40 -2.73
N ILE A 5 -17.45 -5.69 -2.72
CA ILE A 5 -16.55 -6.76 -2.25
C ILE A 5 -15.23 -6.72 -3.04
N ARG A 6 -15.29 -6.47 -4.35
CA ARG A 6 -14.10 -6.37 -5.22
C ARG A 6 -13.18 -5.23 -4.77
N GLU A 7 -13.72 -4.05 -4.46
CA GLU A 7 -12.94 -2.91 -3.99
C GLU A 7 -12.32 -3.19 -2.62
N MET A 8 -13.07 -3.79 -1.70
CA MET A 8 -12.54 -4.18 -0.39
C MET A 8 -11.37 -5.14 -0.52
N THR A 9 -11.50 -6.18 -1.37
CA THR A 9 -10.42 -7.13 -1.61
C THR A 9 -9.19 -6.46 -2.21
N LEU A 10 -9.37 -5.59 -3.20
CA LEU A 10 -8.26 -4.87 -3.83
C LEU A 10 -7.53 -3.95 -2.83
N VAL A 11 -8.29 -3.22 -2.01
CA VAL A 11 -7.74 -2.36 -0.95
C VAL A 11 -6.94 -3.19 0.06
N ALA A 12 -7.49 -4.32 0.52
CA ALA A 12 -6.80 -5.21 1.47
C ALA A 12 -5.53 -5.83 0.86
N MET A 13 -5.58 -6.22 -0.42
CA MET A 13 -4.42 -6.76 -1.13
C MET A 13 -3.30 -5.72 -1.26
N PHE A 14 -3.61 -4.48 -1.63
CA PHE A 14 -2.59 -3.43 -1.71
C PHE A 14 -2.01 -3.08 -0.34
N ALA A 15 -2.83 -3.04 0.71
CA ALA A 15 -2.33 -2.85 2.08
C ALA A 15 -1.34 -3.97 2.47
N ALA A 16 -1.69 -5.23 2.23
CA ALA A 16 -0.81 -6.37 2.48
C ALA A 16 0.49 -6.33 1.65
N LEU A 17 0.40 -5.98 0.36
CA LEU A 17 1.57 -5.83 -0.50
C LEU A 17 2.48 -4.70 -0.02
N THR A 18 1.93 -3.56 0.41
CA THR A 18 2.68 -2.47 1.01
C THR A 18 3.39 -2.92 2.28
N SER A 19 2.71 -3.64 3.19
CA SER A 19 3.31 -4.20 4.41
C SER A 19 4.47 -5.15 4.10
N ILE A 20 4.28 -6.10 3.18
CA ILE A 20 5.34 -7.04 2.82
C ILE A 20 6.51 -6.32 2.12
N GLY A 21 6.20 -5.34 1.25
CA GLY A 21 7.19 -4.53 0.56
C GLY A 21 8.07 -3.70 1.49
N ALA A 22 7.59 -3.36 2.69
CA ALA A 22 8.38 -2.66 3.71
C ALA A 22 9.54 -3.51 4.25
N PHE A 23 9.38 -4.83 4.33
CA PHE A 23 10.45 -5.74 4.75
C PHE A 23 11.51 -5.98 3.67
N ILE A 24 11.17 -5.74 2.40
CA ILE A 24 12.12 -5.89 1.29
C ILE A 24 12.89 -4.57 1.14
N SER A 25 13.93 -4.43 1.96
CA SER A 25 14.75 -3.22 2.06
C SER A 25 16.15 -3.44 1.48
N ILE A 26 16.61 -2.51 0.65
CA ILE A 26 17.99 -2.42 0.18
C ILE A 26 18.68 -1.31 0.99
N PRO A 27 19.69 -1.63 1.82
CA PRO A 27 20.36 -0.65 2.66
C PRO A 27 21.23 0.26 1.80
N ILE A 28 20.73 1.46 1.51
CA ILE A 28 21.41 2.50 0.73
C ILE A 28 21.41 3.78 1.57
N GLY A 29 22.58 4.20 2.05
CA GLY A 29 22.68 5.37 2.93
C GLY A 29 21.97 5.18 4.27
N GLU A 30 21.60 6.30 4.91
CA GLU A 30 20.96 6.31 6.23
C GLU A 30 19.49 5.87 6.19
N VAL A 31 18.83 5.98 5.02
CA VAL A 31 17.42 5.59 4.84
C VAL A 31 17.33 4.47 3.81
N PRO A 32 16.97 3.24 4.20
CA PRO A 32 16.89 2.13 3.28
C PRO A 32 15.79 2.35 2.24
N ILE A 33 16.07 1.98 0.99
CA ILE A 33 15.06 1.98 -0.07
C ILE A 33 14.29 0.67 0.03
N THR A 34 12.97 0.75 0.16
CA THR A 34 12.09 -0.42 0.29
C THR A 34 11.12 -0.54 -0.89
N LEU A 35 10.66 -1.76 -1.17
CA LEU A 35 9.59 -1.99 -2.15
C LEU A 35 8.22 -1.43 -1.70
N GLN A 36 8.09 -1.00 -0.44
CA GLN A 36 6.90 -0.32 0.06
C GLN A 36 6.52 0.86 -0.84
N THR A 37 7.49 1.70 -1.21
CA THR A 37 7.26 2.90 -2.04
C THR A 37 6.64 2.57 -3.40
N LEU A 38 7.05 1.45 -4.01
CA LEU A 38 6.47 0.95 -5.26
C LEU A 38 4.97 0.64 -5.06
N PHE A 39 4.62 -0.11 -4.02
CA PHE A 39 3.22 -0.50 -3.77
C PHE A 39 2.35 0.69 -3.34
N VAL A 40 2.91 1.65 -2.59
CA VAL A 40 2.23 2.92 -2.27
C VAL A 40 1.83 3.63 -3.56
N LEU A 41 2.76 3.83 -4.49
CA LEU A 41 2.50 4.50 -5.76
C LEU A 41 1.51 3.73 -6.63
N LEU A 42 1.69 2.41 -6.75
CA LEU A 42 0.78 1.55 -7.51
C LEU A 42 -0.64 1.56 -6.94
N SER A 43 -0.80 1.62 -5.61
CA SER A 43 -2.13 1.71 -5.00
C SER A 43 -2.88 2.97 -5.44
N GLY A 44 -2.18 4.11 -5.51
CA GLY A 44 -2.75 5.37 -6.00
C GLY A 44 -3.06 5.36 -7.49
N LEU A 45 -2.16 4.77 -8.30
CA LEU A 45 -2.32 4.69 -9.76
C LEU A 45 -3.43 3.72 -10.19
N ILE A 46 -3.56 2.56 -9.52
CA ILE A 46 -4.47 1.48 -9.94
C ILE A 46 -5.84 1.62 -9.26
N LEU A 47 -5.89 1.94 -7.96
CA LEU A 47 -7.16 2.06 -7.22
C LEU A 47 -7.75 3.48 -7.31
N GLY A 48 -6.95 4.44 -7.77
CA GLY A 48 -7.33 5.84 -7.78
C GLY A 48 -7.26 6.50 -6.39
N PRO A 49 -7.58 7.80 -6.31
CA PRO A 49 -7.28 8.62 -5.14
C PRO A 49 -8.02 8.19 -3.86
N LYS A 50 -9.27 7.71 -3.96
CA LYS A 50 -10.08 7.33 -2.78
C LYS A 50 -9.69 5.97 -2.21
N LEU A 51 -9.62 4.95 -3.06
CA LEU A 51 -9.33 3.57 -2.63
C LEU A 51 -7.83 3.37 -2.35
N GLY A 52 -6.95 4.04 -3.10
CA GLY A 52 -5.53 4.07 -2.81
C GLY A 52 -5.25 4.70 -1.44
N ALA A 53 -5.86 5.86 -1.14
CA ALA A 53 -5.75 6.47 0.18
C ALA A 53 -6.29 5.57 1.30
N LEU A 54 -7.42 4.87 1.07
CA LEU A 54 -7.96 3.93 2.04
C LEU A 54 -7.00 2.74 2.29
N SER A 55 -6.39 2.20 1.24
CA SER A 55 -5.39 1.13 1.35
C SER A 55 -4.18 1.55 2.17
N GLN A 56 -3.66 2.76 1.91
CA GLN A 56 -2.51 3.27 2.65
C GLN A 56 -2.87 3.63 4.09
N LEU A 57 -4.09 4.10 4.35
CA LEU A 57 -4.60 4.33 5.71
C LEU A 57 -4.65 3.02 6.51
N ILE A 58 -5.14 1.94 5.91
CA ILE A 58 -5.18 0.62 6.55
C ILE A 58 -3.76 0.15 6.87
N TYR A 59 -2.82 0.28 5.92
CA TYR A 59 -1.41 -0.02 6.17
C TYR A 59 -0.87 0.74 7.39
N LEU A 60 -1.07 2.07 7.45
CA LEU A 60 -0.61 2.91 8.56
C LEU A 60 -1.24 2.54 9.91
N ILE A 61 -2.48 2.06 9.92
CA ILE A 61 -3.16 1.60 11.15
C ILE A 61 -2.56 0.27 11.65
N LEU A 62 -2.09 -0.58 10.74
CA LEU A 62 -1.51 -1.88 11.07
C LEU A 62 -0.08 -1.76 11.62
N GLY A 63 0.67 -0.73 11.20
CA GLY A 63 2.07 -0.50 11.56
C GLY A 63 3.00 -0.89 10.43
#